data_AF-A0A3E1NMP0-F1
#
_entry.id   AF-A0A3E1NMP0-F1
#
_cell.length_a   1.000
_cell.length_b   1.000
_cell.length_c   1.000
_cell.angle_alpha   90.00
_cell.angle_beta   90.00
_cell.angle_gamma   90.00
#
_symmetry.space_group_name_H-M   'P 1'
#
loop_
_entity.id
_entity.type
_entity.pdbx_description
1 polymer ?
#
loop_
_entity_poly.entity_id
_entity_poly.type
_entity_poly.pdbx_seq_one_letter_code
_entity_poly.pdbx_strand_id
1 'polypeptide(L)'
;MNFNLVEMYNGLLRFNKHILNELAEGLKHLPNLDGVSKGDSLIINEQGNPAWGSAAFIPTFENAAYGIEWTKDDNDIIRIGNAKFHRELPIQNRLKGCVYNEKKISYFLNPTGWAKPLENGLIPPLDGSDGDVGVRVPEFYMCVKDTGTKYQLWISDFNIDGTFTRVHPFIISHTKTMTRTREDGKEEVFSACIKPDDTRYLGGNKNSSVAAIKLQG
;
A
#
# COMPACT_ATOMS: atom_id res chain seq x y z
N MET A 1 -54.52 -29.73 -44.45
CA MET A 1 -54.42 -29.85 -42.98
C MET A 1 -55.05 -28.62 -42.37
N ASN A 2 -56.19 -28.75 -41.68
CA ASN A 2 -56.71 -27.67 -40.85
C ASN A 2 -55.92 -27.72 -39.54
N PHE A 3 -54.98 -26.79 -39.35
CA PHE A 3 -54.32 -26.61 -38.07
C PHE A 3 -55.34 -25.97 -37.12
N ASN A 4 -55.76 -26.72 -36.09
CA ASN A 4 -56.66 -26.22 -35.07
C ASN A 4 -55.90 -25.17 -34.24
N LEU A 5 -56.23 -23.88 -34.45
CA LEU A 5 -55.59 -22.75 -33.76
C LEU A 5 -55.58 -22.91 -32.23
N VAL A 6 -56.61 -23.55 -31.68
CA VAL A 6 -56.75 -23.80 -30.24
C VAL A 6 -55.71 -24.80 -29.74
N GLU A 7 -55.40 -25.84 -30.52
CA GLU A 7 -54.38 -26.83 -30.17
C GLU A 7 -52.98 -26.23 -30.23
N MET A 8 -52.71 -25.37 -31.21
CA MET A 8 -51.44 -24.64 -31.31
C MET A 8 -51.23 -23.68 -30.12
N TYR A 9 -52.26 -22.92 -29.76
CA TYR A 9 -52.20 -22.02 -28.61
C TYR A 9 -51.95 -22.78 -27.30
N ASN A 10 -52.67 -23.89 -27.08
CA ASN A 10 -52.48 -24.73 -25.91
C ASN A 10 -51.11 -25.39 -25.87
N GLY A 11 -50.56 -25.80 -27.03
CA GLY A 11 -49.20 -26.31 -27.15
C GLY A 11 -48.16 -25.28 -26.74
N LEU A 12 -48.29 -24.04 -27.23
CA LEU A 12 -47.38 -22.94 -26.89
C LEU A 12 -47.45 -22.59 -25.39
N LEU A 13 -48.65 -22.58 -24.81
CA LEU A 13 -48.83 -22.31 -23.38
C LEU A 13 -48.16 -23.37 -22.51
N ARG A 14 -48.27 -24.66 -22.89
CA ARG A 14 -47.61 -25.77 -22.19
C ARG A 14 -46.09 -25.68 -22.31
N PHE A 15 -45.58 -25.32 -23.49
CA PHE A 15 -44.15 -25.11 -23.70
C PHE A 15 -43.61 -23.98 -22.83
N ASN A 16 -44.26 -22.81 -22.83
CA ASN A 16 -43.86 -21.69 -21.98
C ASN A 16 -43.87 -22.06 -20.50
N LYS A 17 -44.89 -22.79 -20.05
CA LYS A 17 -44.98 -23.25 -18.66
C LYS A 17 -43.84 -24.23 -18.31
N HIS A 18 -43.49 -25.13 -19.21
CA HIS A 18 -42.40 -26.08 -19.01
C HIS A 18 -41.05 -25.36 -18.88
N ILE A 19 -40.75 -24.42 -19.79
CA ILE A 19 -39.53 -23.61 -19.74
C ILE A 19 -39.45 -22.82 -18.43
N LEU A 20 -40.54 -22.18 -18.01
CA LEU A 20 -40.58 -21.44 -16.75
C LEU A 20 -40.33 -22.34 -15.53
N ASN A 21 -40.87 -23.56 -15.53
CA ASN A 21 -40.66 -24.52 -14.45
C ASN A 21 -39.21 -25.02 -14.40
N GLU A 22 -38.61 -25.35 -15.55
CA GLU A 22 -37.20 -25.78 -15.60
C GLU A 22 -36.25 -24.65 -15.14
N LEU A 23 -36.55 -23.41 -15.55
CA LEU A 23 -35.80 -22.24 -15.08
C LEU A 23 -35.95 -22.03 -13.57
N ALA A 24 -37.16 -22.18 -13.02
CA ALA A 24 -37.40 -22.06 -11.58
C ALA A 24 -36.68 -23.16 -10.77
N GLU A 25 -36.70 -24.40 -11.26
CA GLU A 25 -36.01 -25.52 -10.61
C GLU A 25 -34.48 -25.37 -10.65
N GLY A 26 -33.93 -24.81 -11.74
CA GLY A 26 -32.50 -24.54 -11.86
C GLY A 26 -31.98 -23.45 -10.93
N LEU A 27 -32.84 -22.51 -10.53
CA LEU A 27 -32.46 -21.34 -9.71
C LEU A 27 -32.68 -21.52 -8.20
N LYS A 28 -33.34 -22.61 -7.76
CA LYS A 28 -33.70 -22.86 -6.35
C LYS A 28 -32.52 -22.95 -5.37
N HIS A 29 -31.31 -23.17 -5.88
CA HIS A 29 -30.09 -23.29 -5.10
C HIS A 29 -29.35 -21.96 -4.90
N LEU A 30 -29.82 -20.89 -5.56
CA LEU A 30 -29.28 -19.56 -5.36
C LEU A 30 -29.99 -18.86 -4.19
N PRO A 31 -29.29 -18.00 -3.44
CA PRO A 31 -29.92 -17.16 -2.42
C PRO A 31 -30.96 -16.23 -3.04
N ASN A 32 -31.99 -15.88 -2.25
CA ASN A 32 -33.02 -14.93 -2.68
C ASN A 32 -32.41 -13.56 -3.05
N LEU A 33 -33.02 -12.88 -4.02
CA LEU A 33 -32.59 -11.59 -4.55
C LEU A 33 -33.09 -10.39 -3.70
N ASP A 34 -33.76 -10.64 -2.57
CA ASP A 34 -34.22 -9.57 -1.69
C ASP A 34 -33.05 -8.72 -1.16
N GLY A 35 -33.07 -7.42 -1.49
CA GLY A 35 -32.03 -6.47 -1.09
C GLY A 35 -30.77 -6.44 -1.96
N VAL A 36 -30.74 -7.19 -3.07
CA VAL A 36 -29.59 -7.25 -3.97
C VAL A 36 -29.51 -6.00 -4.86
N SER A 37 -28.35 -5.38 -4.89
CA SER A 37 -28.05 -4.24 -5.77
C SER A 37 -27.35 -4.70 -7.03
N LYS A 38 -27.52 -3.93 -8.12
CA LYS A 38 -26.78 -4.16 -9.36
C LYS A 38 -25.28 -4.06 -9.08
N GLY A 39 -24.55 -5.17 -9.29
CA GLY A 39 -23.10 -5.26 -9.05
C GLY A 39 -22.71 -6.18 -7.90
N ASP A 40 -23.67 -6.65 -7.11
CA ASP A 40 -23.42 -7.67 -6.09
C ASP A 40 -23.06 -9.01 -6.74
N SER A 41 -22.19 -9.78 -6.08
CA SER A 41 -21.82 -11.13 -6.50
C SER A 41 -22.14 -12.13 -5.40
N LEU A 42 -22.16 -13.41 -5.75
CA LEU A 42 -22.36 -14.49 -4.79
C LEU A 42 -21.12 -14.59 -3.88
N ILE A 43 -21.33 -14.46 -2.56
CA ILE A 43 -20.31 -14.58 -1.52
C ILE A 43 -20.71 -15.67 -0.51
N ILE A 44 -19.75 -16.08 0.30
CA ILE A 44 -20.01 -16.89 1.51
C ILE A 44 -20.05 -15.94 2.69
N ASN A 45 -21.16 -15.92 3.44
CA ASN A 45 -21.31 -15.06 4.62
C ASN A 45 -20.55 -15.62 5.84
N GLU A 46 -20.52 -14.86 6.94
CA GLU A 46 -19.84 -15.24 8.18
C GLU A 46 -20.36 -16.55 8.81
N GLN A 47 -21.57 -16.99 8.44
CA GLN A 47 -22.19 -18.23 8.87
C GLN A 47 -21.93 -19.40 7.90
N GLY A 48 -21.13 -19.20 6.85
CA GLY A 48 -20.78 -20.23 5.86
C GLY A 48 -21.85 -20.48 4.81
N ASN A 49 -22.89 -19.65 4.72
CA ASN A 49 -23.98 -19.80 3.77
C ASN A 49 -23.75 -18.93 2.51
N PRO A 50 -24.15 -19.39 1.32
CA PRO A 50 -24.17 -18.55 0.13
C PRO A 50 -25.13 -17.37 0.33
N ALA A 51 -24.67 -16.16 0.03
CA ALA A 51 -25.46 -14.93 0.07
C ALA A 51 -25.05 -14.00 -1.07
N TRP A 52 -25.94 -13.12 -1.50
CA TRP A 52 -25.56 -12.01 -2.37
C TRP A 52 -24.94 -10.91 -1.52
N GLY A 53 -23.81 -10.37 -1.96
CA GLY A 53 -23.19 -9.23 -1.31
C GLY A 53 -22.25 -8.50 -2.25
N SER A 54 -21.81 -7.32 -1.83
CA SER A 54 -20.80 -6.57 -2.57
C SER A 54 -19.47 -7.31 -2.43
N ALA A 55 -19.19 -8.20 -3.38
CA ALA A 55 -18.02 -9.10 -3.37
C ALA A 55 -16.74 -8.42 -3.87
N ALA A 56 -16.80 -7.15 -4.25
CA ALA A 56 -15.59 -6.41 -4.49
C ALA A 56 -14.95 -6.13 -3.13
N PHE A 57 -13.81 -6.78 -2.84
CA PHE A 57 -12.83 -6.13 -1.98
C PHE A 57 -12.46 -4.84 -2.69
N ILE A 58 -13.19 -3.78 -2.39
CA ILE A 58 -12.87 -2.44 -2.87
C ILE A 58 -11.74 -2.00 -1.94
N PRO A 59 -10.50 -1.89 -2.45
CA PRO A 59 -9.44 -1.35 -1.62
C PRO A 59 -9.86 0.07 -1.22
N THR A 60 -9.87 0.30 0.09
CA THR A 60 -10.06 1.62 0.68
C THR A 60 -8.80 1.99 1.44
N PHE A 61 -8.69 3.25 1.85
CA PHE A 61 -7.55 3.72 2.64
C PHE A 61 -7.41 2.91 3.94
N GLU A 62 -8.53 2.56 4.56
CA GLU A 62 -8.59 1.88 5.86
C GLU A 62 -8.18 0.41 5.79
N ASN A 63 -8.46 -0.27 4.66
CA ASN A 63 -8.18 -1.70 4.50
C ASN A 63 -6.90 -1.99 3.70
N ALA A 64 -6.45 -1.08 2.85
CA ALA A 64 -5.36 -1.30 1.89
C ALA A 64 -4.21 -0.29 1.99
N ALA A 65 -4.30 0.71 2.87
CA ALA A 65 -3.20 1.62 3.19
C ALA A 65 -2.98 1.71 4.70
N TYR A 66 -1.84 2.28 5.06
CA TYR A 66 -1.49 2.63 6.44
C TYR A 66 -0.67 3.91 6.42
N GLY A 67 -0.67 4.62 7.53
CA GLY A 67 -0.11 5.96 7.53
C GLY A 67 -0.13 6.63 8.89
N ILE A 68 0.10 7.93 8.86
CA ILE A 68 0.09 8.79 10.03
C ILE A 68 -0.74 10.05 9.79
N GLU A 69 -1.30 10.59 10.86
CA GLU A 69 -1.95 11.89 10.90
C GLU A 69 -1.33 12.74 12.00
N TRP A 70 -1.17 14.04 11.77
CA TRP A 70 -0.75 15.01 12.78
C TRP A 70 -1.47 16.34 12.58
N THR A 71 -1.67 17.08 13.66
CA THR A 71 -2.23 18.44 13.63
C THR A 71 -1.16 19.43 13.21
N LYS A 72 -1.50 20.45 12.40
CA LYS A 72 -0.50 21.33 11.78
C LYS A 72 0.40 22.07 12.78
N ASP A 73 -0.16 22.41 13.94
CA ASP A 73 0.51 23.15 15.00
C ASP A 73 0.86 22.27 16.21
N ASP A 74 0.81 20.94 16.04
CA ASP A 74 1.08 19.96 17.09
C ASP A 74 2.11 18.93 16.61
N ASN A 75 2.91 18.42 17.54
CA ASN A 75 3.87 17.35 17.28
C ASN A 75 3.30 15.95 17.57
N ASP A 76 2.06 15.86 18.04
CA ASP A 76 1.41 14.58 18.28
C ASP A 76 1.01 13.89 16.96
N ILE A 77 1.53 12.67 16.78
CA ILE A 77 1.32 11.85 15.59
C ILE A 77 0.49 10.62 15.98
N ILE A 78 -0.58 10.36 15.24
CA ILE A 78 -1.40 9.16 15.40
C ILE A 78 -1.31 8.25 14.16
N ARG A 79 -1.46 6.94 14.38
CA ARG A 79 -1.50 5.94 13.30
C ARG A 79 -2.91 5.90 12.70
N ILE A 80 -2.98 5.83 11.37
CA ILE A 80 -4.23 5.70 10.61
C ILE A 80 -4.13 4.53 9.61
N GLY A 81 -5.28 4.02 9.16
CA GLY A 81 -5.37 2.92 8.20
C GLY A 81 -5.29 1.54 8.82
N ASN A 82 -4.80 0.57 8.06
CA ASN A 82 -4.81 -0.83 8.42
C ASN A 82 -3.81 -1.16 9.55
N ALA A 83 -4.32 -1.57 10.72
CA ALA A 83 -3.52 -1.93 11.89
C ALA A 83 -2.59 -3.14 11.65
N LYS A 84 -2.97 -4.07 10.77
CA LYS A 84 -2.11 -5.20 10.37
C LYS A 84 -0.86 -4.69 9.66
N PHE A 85 -1.00 -3.71 8.75
CA PHE A 85 0.15 -3.15 8.04
C PHE A 85 1.05 -2.28 8.93
N HIS A 86 0.51 -1.65 9.97
CA HIS A 86 1.34 -1.04 11.02
C HIS A 86 2.18 -2.06 11.82
N ARG A 87 1.81 -3.34 11.81
CA ARG A 87 2.56 -4.43 12.44
C ARG A 87 3.52 -5.11 11.46
N GLU A 88 3.05 -5.36 10.24
CA GLU A 88 3.79 -6.11 9.21
C GLU A 88 4.71 -5.24 8.37
N LEU A 89 4.53 -3.91 8.39
CA LEU A 89 5.37 -2.93 7.70
C LEU A 89 5.77 -3.35 6.27
N PRO A 90 4.78 -3.59 5.37
CA PRO A 90 5.02 -4.26 4.08
C PRO A 90 5.99 -3.51 3.16
N ILE A 91 6.13 -2.20 3.30
CA ILE A 91 7.08 -1.40 2.51
C ILE A 91 8.44 -1.38 3.21
N GLN A 92 8.49 -1.13 4.53
CA GLN A 92 9.75 -1.00 5.28
C GLN A 92 10.49 -2.34 5.37
N ASN A 93 9.79 -3.46 5.47
CA ASN A 93 10.40 -4.80 5.46
C ASN A 93 11.00 -5.18 4.10
N ARG A 94 10.69 -4.44 3.03
CA ARG A 94 11.29 -4.63 1.70
C ARG A 94 12.48 -3.70 1.44
N LEU A 95 12.85 -2.84 2.40
CA LEU A 95 14.09 -2.06 2.34
C LEU A 95 15.30 -2.99 2.39
N LYS A 96 16.28 -2.77 1.51
CA LYS A 96 17.51 -3.59 1.47
C LYS A 96 18.74 -2.71 1.43
N GLY A 97 19.69 -2.97 2.33
CA GLY A 97 21.03 -2.42 2.20
C GLY A 97 21.68 -2.90 0.90
N CYS A 98 22.40 -2.04 0.21
CA CYS A 98 23.07 -2.36 -1.04
C CYS A 98 24.34 -1.55 -1.26
N VAL A 99 25.25 -2.12 -2.04
CA VAL A 99 26.35 -1.39 -2.69
C VAL A 99 25.93 -1.05 -4.11
N TYR A 100 26.18 0.18 -4.54
CA TYR A 100 25.76 0.67 -5.85
C TYR A 100 26.82 1.57 -6.50
N ASN A 101 26.84 1.58 -7.84
CA ASN A 101 27.69 2.45 -8.66
C ASN A 101 26.83 3.17 -9.69
N GLU A 102 26.96 4.49 -9.80
CA GLU A 102 26.37 5.31 -10.89
C GLU A 102 24.89 4.98 -11.21
N LYS A 103 24.09 4.66 -10.16
CA LYS A 103 22.65 4.27 -10.17
C LYS A 103 22.33 2.79 -10.42
N LYS A 104 23.32 1.92 -10.60
CA LYS A 104 23.13 0.45 -10.67
C LYS A 104 23.50 -0.19 -9.33
N ILE A 105 22.64 -1.08 -8.85
CA ILE A 105 22.95 -1.91 -7.68
C ILE A 105 23.99 -2.96 -8.10
N SER A 106 25.13 -2.97 -7.41
CA SER A 106 26.18 -3.99 -7.58
C SER A 106 25.76 -5.27 -6.87
N TYR A 107 25.40 -5.17 -5.59
CA TYR A 107 24.91 -6.28 -4.78
C TYR A 107 24.13 -5.80 -3.56
N PHE A 108 23.29 -6.69 -3.01
CA PHE A 108 22.59 -6.46 -1.75
C PHE A 108 23.41 -6.95 -0.55
N LEU A 109 23.29 -6.25 0.56
CA LEU A 109 23.99 -6.54 1.81
C LEU A 109 23.20 -7.54 2.67
N ASN A 110 23.91 -8.24 3.55
CA ASN A 110 23.28 -9.21 4.44
C ASN A 110 22.33 -8.48 5.44
N PRO A 111 21.06 -8.92 5.56
CA PRO A 111 20.05 -8.22 6.38
C PRO A 111 20.34 -8.31 7.89
N THR A 112 21.13 -9.30 8.33
CA THR A 112 21.49 -9.48 9.75
C THR A 112 22.75 -8.72 10.16
N GLY A 113 23.36 -7.99 9.23
CA GLY A 113 24.55 -7.19 9.44
C GLY A 113 25.29 -6.95 8.13
N TRP A 114 25.47 -5.69 7.75
CA TRP A 114 25.92 -5.33 6.40
C TRP A 114 27.37 -5.75 6.08
N ALA A 115 28.23 -5.88 7.09
CA ALA A 115 29.60 -6.37 6.95
C ALA A 115 29.73 -7.90 7.06
N LYS A 116 28.61 -8.65 7.17
CA LYS A 116 28.64 -10.11 7.22
C LYS A 116 28.81 -10.70 5.81
N PRO A 117 29.33 -11.94 5.72
CA PRO A 117 29.38 -12.65 4.45
C PRO A 117 28.00 -12.71 3.77
N LEU A 118 28.02 -12.52 2.46
CA LEU A 118 26.89 -12.80 1.58
C LEU A 118 26.78 -14.32 1.35
N GLU A 119 25.72 -14.77 0.68
CA GLU A 119 25.49 -16.20 0.40
C GLU A 119 26.61 -16.85 -0.42
N ASN A 120 27.29 -16.06 -1.26
CA ASN A 120 28.43 -16.51 -2.06
C ASN A 120 29.78 -16.49 -1.28
N GLY A 121 29.76 -16.18 0.02
CA GLY A 121 30.94 -16.10 0.87
C GLY A 121 31.73 -14.79 0.77
N LEU A 122 31.33 -13.86 -0.10
CA LEU A 122 31.95 -12.52 -0.18
C LEU A 122 31.69 -11.74 1.10
N ILE A 123 32.73 -11.18 1.71
CA ILE A 123 32.61 -10.18 2.77
C ILE A 123 32.73 -8.80 2.11
N PRO A 124 31.67 -7.98 2.09
CA PRO A 124 31.73 -6.65 1.50
C PRO A 124 32.78 -5.78 2.22
N PRO A 125 33.74 -5.16 1.51
CA PRO A 125 34.77 -4.32 2.14
C PRO A 125 34.19 -3.03 2.74
N LEU A 126 33.10 -2.50 2.14
CA LEU A 126 32.39 -1.27 2.58
C LEU A 126 33.28 -0.03 2.74
N ASP A 127 34.44 0.00 2.08
CA ASP A 127 35.42 1.09 2.09
C ASP A 127 35.33 2.02 0.86
N GLY A 128 34.38 1.73 -0.03
CA GLY A 128 34.17 2.45 -1.28
C GLY A 128 34.81 1.79 -2.52
N SER A 129 35.61 0.72 -2.37
CA SER A 129 36.24 0.03 -3.52
C SER A 129 35.22 -0.52 -4.52
N ASP A 130 34.09 -1.02 -3.99
CA ASP A 130 33.03 -1.68 -4.77
C ASP A 130 31.88 -0.73 -5.13
N GLY A 131 31.98 0.53 -4.66
CA GLY A 131 30.94 1.56 -4.80
C GLY A 131 30.42 2.10 -3.48
N ASP A 132 29.39 2.93 -3.58
CA ASP A 132 28.74 3.57 -2.44
C ASP A 132 27.79 2.62 -1.71
N VAL A 133 27.71 2.78 -0.38
CA VAL A 133 26.74 2.08 0.46
C VAL A 133 25.45 2.90 0.58
N GLY A 134 24.30 2.25 0.38
CA GLY A 134 22.99 2.86 0.54
C GLY A 134 21.89 1.86 0.90
N VAL A 135 20.67 2.38 1.00
CA VAL A 135 19.44 1.60 1.23
C VAL A 135 18.54 1.73 0.01
N ARG A 136 18.25 0.60 -0.63
CA ARG A 136 17.29 0.52 -1.72
C ARG A 136 15.87 0.53 -1.15
N VAL A 137 15.13 1.58 -1.49
CA VAL A 137 13.70 1.73 -1.18
C VAL A 137 12.86 1.10 -2.29
N PRO A 138 11.93 0.16 -2.01
CA PRO A 138 11.09 -0.47 -3.03
C PRO A 138 10.17 0.56 -3.68
N GLU A 139 9.50 0.13 -4.75
CA GLU A 139 8.34 0.88 -5.24
C GLU A 139 7.21 0.81 -4.21
N PHE A 140 6.54 1.95 -4.02
CA PHE A 140 5.32 2.05 -3.25
C PHE A 140 4.49 3.25 -3.74
N TYR A 141 3.31 3.40 -3.17
CA TYR A 141 2.37 4.46 -3.47
C TYR A 141 2.18 5.32 -2.23
N MET A 142 2.16 6.65 -2.39
CA MET A 142 1.88 7.57 -1.30
C MET A 142 0.79 8.57 -1.64
N CYS A 143 0.00 8.96 -0.65
CA CYS A 143 -0.99 10.02 -0.75
C CYS A 143 -0.84 10.95 0.45
N VAL A 144 -0.80 12.26 0.21
CA VAL A 144 -0.80 13.27 1.27
C VAL A 144 -2.12 14.03 1.19
N LYS A 145 -2.82 14.13 2.32
CA LYS A 145 -4.09 14.87 2.42
C LYS A 145 -3.94 16.03 3.39
N ASP A 146 -4.40 17.20 2.98
CA ASP A 146 -4.65 18.34 3.85
C ASP A 146 -6.14 18.37 4.18
N THR A 147 -6.48 18.19 5.45
CA THR A 147 -7.87 18.15 5.95
C THR A 147 -8.31 19.49 6.54
N GLY A 148 -7.51 20.54 6.35
CA GLY A 148 -7.71 21.87 6.94
C GLY A 148 -6.85 22.05 8.19
N THR A 149 -7.14 21.31 9.26
CA THR A 149 -6.44 21.40 10.55
C THR A 149 -5.36 20.33 10.74
N LYS A 150 -5.36 19.28 9.91
CA LYS A 150 -4.42 18.16 10.01
C LYS A 150 -3.84 17.79 8.66
N TYR A 151 -2.64 17.23 8.70
CA TYR A 151 -2.03 16.53 7.58
C TYR A 151 -2.12 15.02 7.79
N GLN A 152 -2.38 14.30 6.70
CA GLN A 152 -2.31 12.85 6.66
C GLN A 152 -1.31 12.41 5.61
N LEU A 153 -0.48 11.43 5.97
CA LEU A 153 0.41 10.73 5.05
C LEU A 153 -0.01 9.26 5.00
N TRP A 154 -0.38 8.80 3.82
CA TRP A 154 -0.80 7.43 3.55
C TRP A 154 0.21 6.75 2.63
N ILE A 155 0.49 5.47 2.89
CA ILE A 155 1.31 4.62 2.03
C ILE A 155 0.63 3.28 1.76
N SER A 156 0.87 2.74 0.57
CA SER A 156 0.33 1.45 0.11
C SER A 156 1.27 0.79 -0.91
N ASP A 157 1.11 -0.51 -1.11
CA ASP A 157 1.84 -1.28 -2.12
C ASP A 157 1.30 -1.07 -3.55
N PHE A 158 0.06 -0.58 -3.70
CA PHE A 158 -0.59 -0.36 -4.98
C PHE A 158 -1.41 0.93 -4.99
N ASN A 159 -1.80 1.38 -6.19
CA ASN A 159 -2.69 2.54 -6.32
C ASN A 159 -4.13 2.13 -5.98
N ILE A 160 -4.71 2.72 -4.94
CA ILE A 160 -6.03 2.35 -4.42
C ILE A 160 -7.16 2.93 -5.29
N ASP A 161 -7.17 4.25 -5.48
CA ASP A 161 -8.28 4.99 -6.12
C ASP A 161 -7.81 6.04 -7.14
N GLY A 162 -6.53 6.01 -7.52
CA GLY A 162 -5.93 6.98 -8.43
C GLY A 162 -5.40 8.24 -7.75
N THR A 163 -5.69 8.47 -6.47
CA THR A 163 -5.17 9.63 -5.71
C THR A 163 -3.76 9.41 -5.17
N PHE A 164 -3.27 8.17 -5.16
CA PHE A 164 -1.92 7.88 -4.74
C PHE A 164 -0.91 8.13 -5.86
N THR A 165 0.13 8.88 -5.51
CA THR A 165 1.29 9.08 -6.36
C THR A 165 2.23 7.89 -6.25
N ARG A 166 2.64 7.35 -7.40
CA ARG A 166 3.65 6.31 -7.48
C ARG A 166 5.01 6.88 -7.09
N VAL A 167 5.66 6.26 -6.10
CA VAL A 167 7.05 6.52 -5.75
C VAL A 167 7.91 5.47 -6.41
N HIS A 168 8.63 5.87 -7.45
CA HIS A 168 9.56 4.98 -8.13
C HIS A 168 10.67 4.52 -7.17
N PRO A 169 11.17 3.29 -7.35
CA PRO A 169 12.39 2.84 -6.71
C PRO A 169 13.52 3.86 -6.65
N PHE A 170 14.10 4.04 -5.48
CA PHE A 170 15.26 4.91 -5.30
C PHE A 170 16.23 4.36 -4.25
N ILE A 171 17.42 4.96 -4.19
CA ILE A 171 18.44 4.63 -3.19
C ILE A 171 18.61 5.83 -2.28
N ILE A 172 18.46 5.59 -0.98
CA ILE A 172 18.88 6.52 0.07
C ILE A 172 20.36 6.27 0.32
N SER A 173 21.19 7.27 0.12
CA SER A 173 22.61 7.22 0.44
C SER A 173 22.97 8.35 1.40
N HIS A 174 23.95 8.10 2.26
CA HIS A 174 24.50 9.10 3.17
C HIS A 174 25.29 10.21 2.45
N THR A 175 25.82 9.92 1.25
CA THR A 175 26.61 10.86 0.44
C THR A 175 25.80 11.55 -0.65
N LYS A 176 24.60 11.05 -0.99
CA LYS A 176 23.77 11.68 -2.01
C LYS A 176 22.94 12.81 -1.42
N THR A 177 23.42 14.00 -1.73
CA THR A 177 22.79 15.29 -1.52
C THR A 177 21.35 15.30 -2.04
N MET A 178 20.40 15.63 -1.17
CA MET A 178 19.00 15.88 -1.53
C MET A 178 18.89 17.26 -2.19
N THR A 179 17.97 17.44 -3.14
CA THR A 179 17.67 18.77 -3.68
C THR A 179 16.37 19.30 -3.09
N ARG A 180 16.33 20.58 -2.72
CA ARG A 180 15.09 21.30 -2.39
C ARG A 180 15.04 22.62 -3.13
N THR A 181 13.84 23.12 -3.35
CA THR A 181 13.62 24.47 -3.88
C THR A 181 13.68 25.48 -2.73
N ARG A 182 14.57 26.46 -2.83
CA ARG A 182 14.66 27.60 -1.91
C ARG A 182 13.47 28.55 -2.11
N GLU A 183 13.28 29.46 -1.16
CA GLU A 183 12.29 30.55 -1.26
C GLU A 183 12.49 31.44 -2.50
N ASP A 184 13.72 31.51 -3.03
CA ASP A 184 14.06 32.23 -4.26
C ASP A 184 13.79 31.44 -5.55
N GLY A 185 13.18 30.25 -5.44
CA GLY A 185 12.82 29.38 -6.56
C GLY A 185 13.98 28.57 -7.13
N LYS A 186 15.20 28.64 -6.56
CA LYS A 186 16.35 27.87 -7.04
C LYS A 186 16.46 26.54 -6.35
N GLU A 187 16.85 25.51 -7.10
CA GLU A 187 17.22 24.22 -6.51
C GLU A 187 18.55 24.35 -5.76
N GLU A 188 18.56 23.91 -4.51
CA GLU A 188 19.77 23.72 -3.74
C GLU A 188 19.97 22.28 -3.34
N VAL A 189 21.22 21.85 -3.40
CA VAL A 189 21.65 20.52 -3.05
C VAL A 189 22.07 20.58 -1.58
N PHE A 190 21.33 19.94 -0.66
CA PHE A 190 21.64 19.84 0.76
C PHE A 190 21.92 18.39 1.19
N SER A 191 22.89 18.18 2.08
CA SER A 191 23.12 16.85 2.64
C SER A 191 22.09 16.58 3.72
N ALA A 192 21.43 15.41 3.69
CA ALA A 192 20.58 14.97 4.79
C ALA A 192 21.39 14.65 6.07
N CYS A 193 22.72 14.61 5.97
CA CYS A 193 23.60 14.75 7.12
C CYS A 193 23.49 16.19 7.65
N ILE A 194 22.59 16.35 8.61
CA ILE A 194 22.43 17.53 9.46
C ILE A 194 23.82 17.91 9.99
N LYS A 195 24.35 19.04 9.52
CA LYS A 195 25.46 19.67 10.22
C LYS A 195 24.92 20.13 11.59
N PRO A 196 25.63 19.87 12.70
CA PRO A 196 25.18 20.26 14.04
C PRO A 196 24.95 21.77 14.25
N ASP A 197 25.39 22.62 13.33
CA ASP A 197 25.54 24.07 13.52
C ASP A 197 24.63 24.96 12.65
N ASP A 198 23.78 24.42 11.77
CA ASP A 198 22.84 25.23 10.97
C ASP A 198 21.48 25.36 11.70
N THR A 199 21.22 26.57 12.22
CA THR A 199 19.98 26.92 12.94
C THR A 199 18.71 26.81 12.10
N ARG A 200 18.82 26.67 10.77
CA ARG A 200 17.68 26.48 9.86
C ARG A 200 17.22 25.03 9.75
N TYR A 201 18.03 24.06 10.22
CA TYR A 201 17.75 22.63 10.08
C TYR A 201 17.89 21.92 11.43
N LEU A 202 16.82 21.96 12.22
CA LEU A 202 16.70 21.32 13.54
C LEU A 202 16.54 19.81 13.42
N GLY A 203 17.57 19.13 12.95
CA GLY A 203 17.74 17.71 13.24
C GLY A 203 18.22 17.55 14.67
N GLY A 204 17.28 17.34 15.59
CA GLY A 204 17.45 16.84 16.97
C GLY A 204 18.76 17.19 17.68
N ASN A 205 18.69 18.09 18.65
CA ASN A 205 19.80 18.43 19.54
C ASN A 205 20.42 17.15 20.17
N LYS A 206 21.69 16.85 19.86
CA LYS A 206 22.51 15.89 20.63
C LYS A 206 22.95 16.53 21.95
N ASN A 207 21.99 16.99 22.74
CA ASN A 207 22.25 17.16 24.15
C ASN A 207 22.44 15.76 24.72
N SER A 208 23.58 15.51 25.36
CA SER A 208 23.84 14.32 26.18
C SER A 208 22.87 14.15 27.36
N SER A 209 21.81 14.97 27.44
CA SER A 209 20.81 14.99 28.49
C SER A 209 19.43 14.46 28.09
N VAL A 210 19.24 13.88 26.90
CA VAL A 210 18.02 13.07 26.69
C VAL A 210 18.21 11.77 27.44
N ALA A 211 17.74 11.74 28.68
CA ALA A 211 17.58 10.52 29.44
C ALA A 211 16.76 9.55 28.57
N ALA A 212 17.40 8.47 28.12
CA ALA A 212 16.75 7.35 27.47
C ALA A 212 15.84 6.65 28.49
N ILE A 213 14.71 7.25 28.81
CA ILE A 213 13.67 6.60 29.58
C ILE A 213 12.64 6.10 28.57
N LYS A 214 12.74 4.78 28.35
CA LYS A 214 11.69 3.87 27.87
C LYS A 214 11.18 4.10 26.44
N LEU A 215 11.81 3.37 25.51
CA LEU A 215 11.07 2.59 24.53
C LEU A 215 11.44 1.11 24.72
N GLN A 216 10.88 0.54 25.79
CA GLN A 216 10.59 -0.89 25.88
C GLN A 216 9.06 -1.01 25.86
N GLY A 217 8.56 -1.67 24.82
CA GLY A 217 7.17 -2.01 24.59
C GLY A 217 7.12 -2.90 23.35
#